data_AF-A0A4Q0AGB7-F1
#
_entry.id   AF-A0A4Q0AGB7-F1
#
_cell.length_a   1.000
_cell.length_b   1.000
_cell.length_c   1.000
_cell.angle_alpha   90.00
_cell.angle_beta   90.00
_cell.angle_gamma   90.00
#
_symmetry.space_group_name_H-M   'P 1'
#
loop_
_entity.id
_entity.type
_entity.pdbx_description
1 polymer ?
#
loop_
_entity_poly.entity_id
_entity_poly.type
_entity_poly.pdbx_seq_one_letter_code
_entity_poly.pdbx_strand_id
1 'polypeptide(L)'
;MIIEVIVEAIIKFKKTLYLLAGAALLLLAGSWLYANSFLTVSVSNGGGKPLTYTIVNQSNNSTVTIKTNKTTLTRMVPRGEYQVSVTSDRPSGFIGIATAKGFLRTTTLKAGLSLENDRQFVGNNPKPCVVYAFDTLLSVGCSSPIKEALVHVPATASLPTYVTKLPANNPSGITEGEIYTA
;
A
#
# COMPACT_ATOMS: atom_id res chain seq x y z
N MET A 1 20.38 61.13 31.34
CA MET A 1 21.10 60.90 30.07
C MET A 1 21.65 59.48 29.90
N ILE A 2 22.71 59.01 30.59
CA ILE A 2 23.27 57.66 30.32
C ILE A 2 22.29 56.51 30.65
N ILE A 3 21.56 56.61 31.77
CA ILE A 3 20.61 55.57 32.19
C ILE A 3 19.42 55.46 31.22
N GLU A 4 18.91 56.58 30.71
CA GLU A 4 17.79 56.59 29.76
C GLU A 4 18.18 55.94 28.42
N VAL A 5 19.40 56.21 27.94
CA VAL A 5 19.93 55.59 26.72
C VAL A 5 20.05 54.07 26.88
N ILE A 6 20.49 53.59 28.04
CA ILE A 6 20.59 52.15 28.34
C ILE A 6 19.20 51.51 28.41
N VAL A 7 18.23 52.16 29.07
CA VAL A 7 16.85 51.66 29.19
C VAL A 7 16.19 51.55 27.81
N GLU A 8 16.33 52.57 26.96
CA GLU A 8 15.81 52.51 25.58
C GLU A 8 16.46 51.39 24.76
N ALA A 9 17.78 51.19 24.89
CA ALA A 9 18.49 50.14 24.21
C ALA A 9 18.00 48.74 24.63
N ILE A 10 17.75 48.53 25.93
CA ILE A 10 17.21 47.27 26.47
C ILE A 10 15.79 47.01 25.94
N ILE A 11 14.93 48.04 25.91
CA ILE A 11 13.56 47.91 25.39
C ILE A 11 13.58 47.55 23.90
N LYS A 12 14.42 48.23 23.11
CA LYS A 12 14.61 47.93 21.67
C LYS A 12 15.13 46.51 21.46
N PHE A 13 16.13 46.08 22.24
CA PHE A 13 16.69 44.73 22.15
C PHE A 13 15.66 43.64 22.47
N LYS A 14 14.87 43.80 23.55
CA LYS A 14 13.79 42.85 23.89
C LYS A 14 12.75 42.73 22.78
N LYS A 15 12.32 43.85 22.20
CA LYS A 15 11.36 43.85 21.06
C LYS A 15 11.93 43.11 19.85
N THR A 16 13.19 43.36 19.49
CA THR A 16 13.86 42.66 18.39
C THR A 16 13.99 41.16 18.67
N LEU A 17 14.30 40.77 19.90
CA LEU A 17 14.38 39.37 20.30
C LEU A 17 13.02 38.66 20.17
N TYR A 18 11.92 39.29 20.61
CA TYR A 18 10.57 38.74 20.45
C TYR A 18 10.17 38.59 18.98
N LEU A 19 10.53 39.56 18.13
CA LEU A 19 10.28 39.47 16.69
C LEU A 19 11.05 38.32 16.04
N LEU A 20 12.33 38.15 16.39
CA LEU A 20 13.16 37.04 15.88
C LEU A 20 12.64 35.69 16.35
N ALA A 21 12.28 35.56 17.64
CA ALA A 21 11.70 34.34 18.17
C ALA A 21 10.36 33.99 17.49
N GLY A 22 9.50 35.00 17.29
CA GLY A 22 8.24 34.82 16.56
C GLY A 22 8.44 34.39 15.11
N ALA A 23 9.39 35.00 14.40
CA ALA A 23 9.73 34.62 13.04
C ALA A 23 10.29 33.18 12.94
N ALA A 24 11.16 32.79 13.86
CA ALA A 24 11.69 31.42 13.92
C ALA A 24 10.58 30.40 14.15
N LEU A 25 9.63 30.70 15.05
CA LEU A 25 8.51 29.83 15.34
C LEU A 25 7.54 29.69 14.16
N LEU A 26 7.30 30.79 13.43
CA LEU A 26 6.53 30.77 12.18
C LEU A 26 7.18 29.93 11.09
N LEU A 27 8.51 30.01 10.94
CA LEU A 27 9.25 29.19 9.98
C LEU A 27 9.21 27.70 10.34
N LEU A 28 9.33 27.36 11.62
CA LEU A 28 9.21 25.98 12.09
C LEU A 28 7.80 25.43 11.85
N ALA A 29 6.77 26.21 12.19
CA ALA A 29 5.38 25.84 11.93
C ALA A 29 5.12 25.69 10.43
N GLY A 30 5.58 26.63 9.60
CA GLY A 30 5.44 26.58 8.15
C GLY A 30 6.13 25.37 7.52
N SER A 31 7.35 25.04 7.99
CA SER A 31 8.09 23.86 7.57
C SER A 31 7.34 22.56 7.92
N TRP A 32 6.83 22.47 9.14
CA TRP A 32 6.03 21.32 9.58
C TRP A 32 4.75 21.15 8.76
N LEU A 33 4.03 22.26 8.51
CA LEU A 33 2.82 22.25 7.68
C LEU A 33 3.13 21.82 6.24
N TYR A 34 4.22 22.31 5.66
CA TYR A 34 4.66 21.93 4.33
C TYR A 34 5.00 20.44 4.20
N ALA A 35 5.61 19.86 5.24
CA ALA A 35 6.03 18.47 5.27
C ALA A 35 4.86 17.48 5.39
N ASN A 36 3.69 17.89 5.87
CA ASN A 36 2.57 17.00 6.18
C ASN A 36 1.37 17.24 5.25
N SER A 37 0.62 16.17 4.97
CA SER A 37 -0.57 16.16 4.12
C SER A 37 -1.59 15.16 4.68
N PHE A 38 -2.82 15.21 4.20
CA PHE A 38 -3.82 14.16 4.47
C PHE A 38 -4.04 13.32 3.22
N LEU A 39 -4.14 12.00 3.41
CA LEU A 39 -4.54 11.04 2.40
C LEU A 39 -5.85 10.41 2.82
N THR A 40 -6.87 10.53 1.96
CA THR A 40 -8.19 9.96 2.17
C THR A 40 -8.44 8.90 1.10
N VAL A 41 -8.75 7.69 1.52
CA VAL A 41 -9.12 6.58 0.63
C VAL A 41 -10.58 6.28 0.85
N SER A 42 -11.39 6.37 -0.20
CA SER A 42 -12.83 6.09 -0.16
C SER A 42 -13.17 4.94 -1.09
N VAL A 43 -13.81 3.90 -0.55
CA VAL A 43 -14.19 2.69 -1.26
C VAL A 43 -15.67 2.77 -1.63
N SER A 44 -16.00 2.66 -2.93
CA SER A 44 -17.38 2.81 -3.40
C SER A 44 -18.24 1.55 -3.20
N ASN A 45 -17.64 0.36 -3.31
CA ASN A 45 -18.37 -0.92 -3.43
C ASN A 45 -18.03 -1.94 -2.33
N GLY A 46 -17.40 -1.50 -1.22
CA GLY A 46 -16.82 -2.36 -0.18
C GLY A 46 -17.59 -2.40 1.15
N GLY A 47 -18.87 -2.02 1.17
CA GLY A 47 -19.66 -1.93 2.40
C GLY A 47 -19.92 -3.30 3.05
N GLY A 48 -19.75 -3.39 4.37
CA GLY A 48 -20.19 -4.54 5.17
C GLY A 48 -19.20 -5.70 5.31
N LYS A 49 -18.05 -5.66 4.63
CA LYS A 49 -16.96 -6.64 4.77
C LYS A 49 -15.71 -5.98 5.38
N PRO A 50 -14.83 -6.73 6.06
CA PRO A 50 -13.54 -6.20 6.46
C PRO A 50 -12.72 -5.82 5.22
N LEU A 51 -12.14 -4.62 5.28
CA LEU A 51 -11.27 -4.06 4.28
C LEU A 51 -9.87 -3.91 4.88
N THR A 52 -8.86 -4.31 4.11
CA THR A 52 -7.45 -4.10 4.45
C THR A 52 -6.91 -2.98 3.57
N TYR A 53 -6.54 -1.87 4.19
CA TYR A 53 -5.87 -0.74 3.54
C TYR A 53 -4.38 -0.87 3.78
N THR A 54 -3.59 -0.92 2.72
CA THR A 54 -2.13 -0.87 2.79
C THR A 54 -1.65 0.39 2.07
N ILE A 55 -0.91 1.22 2.80
CA ILE A 55 -0.35 2.46 2.29
C ILE A 55 1.17 2.33 2.35
N VAL A 56 1.82 2.36 1.19
CA VAL A 56 3.27 2.24 1.03
C VAL A 56 3.82 3.56 0.53
N ASN A 57 4.78 4.12 1.23
CA ASN A 57 5.55 5.27 0.75
C ASN A 57 6.61 4.80 -0.26
N GLN A 58 6.56 5.32 -1.48
CA GLN A 58 7.47 4.93 -2.56
C GLN A 58 8.92 5.38 -2.34
N SER A 59 9.14 6.40 -1.50
CA SER A 59 10.49 6.94 -1.26
C SER A 59 11.31 6.11 -0.27
N ASN A 60 10.67 5.47 0.70
CA ASN A 60 11.36 4.80 1.80
C ASN A 60 10.76 3.44 2.17
N ASN A 61 9.81 2.94 1.38
CA ASN A 61 9.09 1.68 1.58
C ASN A 61 8.38 1.54 2.94
N SER A 62 8.19 2.65 3.67
CA SER A 62 7.45 2.62 4.92
C SER A 62 6.01 2.21 4.65
N THR A 63 5.55 1.15 5.32
CA THR A 63 4.25 0.55 5.07
C THR A 63 3.35 0.66 6.28
N VAL A 64 2.10 1.00 6.04
CA VAL A 64 1.04 1.04 7.05
C VAL A 64 -0.10 0.16 6.57
N THR A 65 -0.46 -0.84 7.35
CA THR A 65 -1.60 -1.72 7.08
C THR A 65 -2.67 -1.54 8.15
N ILE A 66 -3.92 -1.32 7.73
CA ILE A 66 -5.06 -1.09 8.62
C ILE A 66 -6.21 -1.97 8.17
N LYS A 67 -6.76 -2.77 9.08
CA LYS A 67 -7.97 -3.55 8.86
C LYS A 67 -9.16 -2.84 9.50
N THR A 68 -10.21 -2.59 8.73
CA THR A 68 -11.43 -1.94 9.22
C THR A 68 -12.61 -2.25 8.33
N ASN A 69 -13.83 -2.14 8.88
CA ASN A 69 -15.07 -2.28 8.11
C ASN A 69 -15.54 -0.94 7.53
N LYS A 70 -14.81 0.15 7.81
CA LYS A 70 -15.10 1.48 7.27
C LYS A 70 -14.67 1.55 5.81
N THR A 71 -15.54 2.11 4.98
CA THR A 71 -15.28 2.37 3.55
C THR A 71 -14.42 3.61 3.31
N THR A 72 -14.22 4.45 4.33
CA THR A 72 -13.38 5.65 4.24
C THR A 72 -12.29 5.60 5.30
N LEU A 73 -11.05 5.79 4.86
CA LEU A 73 -9.87 5.91 5.70
C LEU A 73 -9.20 7.26 5.43
N THR A 74 -9.02 8.07 6.47
CA THR A 74 -8.25 9.32 6.42
C THR A 74 -7.03 9.19 7.30
N ARG A 75 -5.85 9.51 6.77
CA ARG A 75 -4.59 9.46 7.52
C ARG A 75 -3.70 10.65 7.17
N MET A 76 -3.05 11.23 8.19
CA MET A 76 -1.97 12.19 7.97
C MET A 76 -0.72 11.43 7.52
N VAL A 77 -0.12 11.89 6.45
CA VAL A 77 1.10 11.32 5.86
C VAL A 77 2.07 12.44 5.51
N PRO A 78 3.39 12.18 5.57
CA PRO A 78 4.36 13.08 4.98
C PRO A 78 4.05 13.37 3.51
N ARG A 79 4.59 14.47 2.99
CA ARG A 79 4.59 14.75 1.56
C ARG A 79 5.36 13.63 0.83
N GLY A 80 4.81 13.14 -0.28
CA GLY A 80 5.43 12.09 -1.06
C GLY A 80 4.46 11.37 -1.98
N GLU A 81 4.96 10.34 -2.65
CA GLU A 81 4.15 9.44 -3.48
C GLU A 81 3.84 8.15 -2.71
N TYR A 82 2.58 7.76 -2.76
CA TYR A 82 2.06 6.63 -2.02
C TYR A 82 1.38 5.65 -2.96
N GLN A 83 1.73 4.38 -2.83
CA GLN A 83 0.92 3.31 -3.37
C GLN A 83 -0.08 2.87 -2.30
N VAL A 84 -1.35 2.92 -2.66
CA VAL A 84 -2.45 2.49 -1.82
C VAL A 84 -3.01 1.22 -2.44
N SER A 85 -3.03 0.15 -1.68
CA SER A 85 -3.81 -1.03 -2.02
C SER A 85 -4.94 -1.24 -1.03
N VAL A 86 -6.10 -1.60 -1.54
CA VAL A 86 -7.28 -1.93 -0.75
C VAL A 86 -7.71 -3.33 -1.16
N THR A 87 -7.81 -4.24 -0.19
CA THR A 87 -8.28 -5.61 -0.42
C THR A 87 -9.46 -5.91 0.47
N SER A 88 -10.44 -6.63 -0.06
CA SER A 88 -11.52 -7.25 0.72
C SER A 88 -11.25 -8.76 0.83
N ASP A 89 -12.00 -9.45 1.70
CA ASP A 89 -11.97 -10.92 1.79
C ASP A 89 -12.42 -11.57 0.47
N ARG A 90 -11.44 -11.73 -0.44
CA ARG A 90 -11.40 -12.44 -1.74
C ARG A 90 -12.45 -12.08 -2.82
N PRO A 91 -12.08 -12.11 -4.12
CA PRO A 91 -10.82 -11.70 -4.75
C PRO A 91 -11.00 -10.30 -5.37
N SER A 92 -11.51 -9.36 -4.56
CA SER A 92 -11.67 -7.97 -4.99
C SER A 92 -10.62 -7.08 -4.35
N GLY A 93 -9.97 -6.30 -5.20
CA GLY A 93 -8.86 -5.46 -4.81
C GLY A 93 -8.81 -4.18 -5.63
N PHE A 94 -8.05 -3.22 -5.15
CA PHE A 94 -7.74 -1.98 -5.83
C PHE A 94 -6.30 -1.61 -5.54
N ILE A 95 -5.59 -1.12 -6.54
CA ILE A 95 -4.26 -0.52 -6.38
C ILE A 95 -4.29 0.83 -7.09
N GLY A 96 -3.84 1.87 -6.40
CA GLY A 96 -3.71 3.21 -6.97
C GLY A 96 -2.51 3.94 -6.40
N ILE A 97 -2.04 4.93 -7.15
CA ILE A 97 -0.95 5.82 -6.73
C ILE A 97 -1.57 7.18 -6.38
N ALA A 98 -1.17 7.74 -5.25
CA ALA A 98 -1.60 9.05 -4.78
C ALA A 98 -0.40 9.91 -4.37
N THR A 99 -0.36 11.14 -4.87
CA THR A 99 0.70 12.10 -4.53
C THR A 99 0.21 13.06 -3.45
N ALA A 100 0.76 12.94 -2.24
CA ALA A 100 0.52 13.85 -1.13
C ALA A 100 1.29 15.15 -1.33
N LYS A 101 0.59 16.28 -1.49
CA LYS A 101 1.15 17.58 -1.92
C LYS A 101 1.72 18.44 -0.77
N GLY A 102 1.51 18.06 0.48
CA GLY A 102 1.93 18.83 1.65
C GLY A 102 0.96 19.96 2.02
N PHE A 103 1.36 20.88 2.91
CA PHE A 103 0.54 22.00 3.40
C PHE A 103 -0.80 21.57 3.99
N LEU A 104 -0.85 20.40 4.65
CA LEU A 104 -2.08 19.79 5.15
C LEU A 104 -3.17 19.62 4.09
N ARG A 105 -2.81 19.61 2.80
CA ARG A 105 -3.78 19.38 1.72
C ARG A 105 -4.26 17.94 1.78
N THR A 106 -5.54 17.76 1.50
CA THR A 106 -6.16 16.44 1.42
C THR A 106 -6.10 15.93 -0.01
N THR A 107 -5.54 14.75 -0.19
CA THR A 107 -5.57 14.00 -1.45
C THR A 107 -6.56 12.87 -1.29
N THR A 108 -7.56 12.81 -2.17
CA THR A 108 -8.63 11.80 -2.10
C THR A 108 -8.46 10.80 -3.22
N LEU A 109 -8.35 9.52 -2.88
CA LEU A 109 -8.29 8.39 -3.79
C LEU A 109 -9.60 7.61 -3.71
N LYS A 110 -10.30 7.50 -4.84
CA LYS A 110 -11.51 6.70 -4.96
C LYS A 110 -11.13 5.28 -5.40
N ALA A 111 -11.26 4.33 -4.48
CA ALA A 111 -10.98 2.93 -4.73
C ALA A 111 -12.26 2.20 -5.16
N GLY A 112 -12.33 1.85 -6.44
CA GLY A 112 -13.33 0.91 -6.94
C GLY A 112 -12.80 -0.50 -6.80
N LEU A 113 -13.35 -1.30 -5.89
CA LEU A 113 -12.98 -2.71 -5.79
C LEU A 113 -13.55 -3.44 -7.01
N SER A 114 -12.68 -3.95 -7.85
CA SER A 114 -13.03 -4.86 -8.93
C SER A 114 -12.54 -6.25 -8.60
N LEU A 115 -13.24 -7.25 -9.15
CA LEU A 115 -12.67 -8.59 -9.22
C LEU A 115 -11.34 -8.50 -9.96
N GLU A 116 -10.33 -9.17 -9.46
CA GLU A 116 -9.08 -9.30 -10.18
C GLU A 116 -9.29 -10.19 -11.41
N ASN A 117 -9.07 -9.63 -12.60
CA ASN A 117 -9.39 -10.29 -13.86
C ASN A 117 -8.32 -11.30 -14.26
N ASP A 118 -7.05 -10.93 -14.12
CA ASP A 118 -5.90 -11.80 -14.39
C ASP A 118 -4.70 -11.44 -13.49
N ARG A 119 -3.79 -12.40 -13.35
CA ARG A 119 -2.45 -12.21 -12.78
C ARG A 119 -1.46 -12.94 -13.67
N GLN A 120 -0.38 -12.26 -14.06
CA GLN A 120 0.71 -12.92 -14.75
C GLN A 120 1.69 -13.47 -13.73
N PHE A 121 1.97 -14.77 -13.81
CA PHE A 121 2.94 -15.45 -12.95
C PHE A 121 4.19 -15.81 -13.77
N VAL A 122 5.36 -15.42 -13.28
CA VAL A 122 6.64 -15.83 -13.87
C VAL A 122 7.19 -16.99 -13.04
N GLY A 123 7.01 -18.21 -13.55
CA GLY A 123 7.45 -19.45 -12.91
C GLY A 123 8.53 -20.16 -13.72
N ASN A 124 9.33 -20.99 -13.06
CA ASN A 124 10.30 -21.84 -13.74
C ASN A 124 9.62 -23.13 -14.24
N ASN A 125 9.57 -23.33 -15.55
CA ASN A 125 9.06 -24.53 -16.21
C ASN A 125 7.64 -24.97 -15.79
N PRO A 126 6.62 -24.10 -15.94
CA PRO A 126 5.24 -24.49 -15.70
C PRO A 126 4.82 -25.59 -16.68
N LYS A 127 4.10 -26.60 -16.17
CA LYS A 127 3.46 -27.63 -17.00
C LYS A 127 2.27 -27.03 -17.78
N PRO A 128 1.86 -27.64 -18.91
CA PRO A 128 0.89 -27.06 -19.83
C PRO A 128 -0.51 -26.81 -19.22
N CYS A 129 -0.91 -27.58 -18.20
CA CYS A 129 -2.17 -27.35 -17.52
C CYS A 129 -1.91 -26.63 -16.20
N VAL A 130 -2.42 -25.41 -16.07
CA VAL A 130 -2.21 -24.57 -14.90
C VAL A 130 -3.54 -24.21 -14.26
N VAL A 131 -3.59 -24.29 -12.93
CA VAL A 131 -4.73 -23.87 -12.12
C VAL A 131 -4.20 -22.91 -11.07
N TYR A 132 -4.85 -21.76 -10.92
CA TYR A 132 -4.50 -20.81 -9.88
C TYR A 132 -5.33 -21.09 -8.62
N ALA A 133 -4.66 -21.30 -7.50
CA ALA A 133 -5.30 -21.54 -6.22
C ALA A 133 -4.57 -20.80 -5.09
N PHE A 134 -5.30 -19.91 -4.41
CA PHE A 134 -4.87 -19.28 -3.15
C PHE A 134 -3.43 -18.73 -3.17
N ASP A 135 -3.13 -17.86 -4.15
CA ASP A 135 -1.81 -17.22 -4.35
C ASP A 135 -0.67 -18.13 -4.79
N THR A 136 -0.98 -19.38 -5.15
CA THR A 136 -0.02 -20.30 -5.76
C THR A 136 -0.51 -20.77 -7.12
N LEU A 137 0.42 -20.95 -8.04
CA LEU A 137 0.12 -21.53 -9.35
C LEU A 137 0.39 -23.02 -9.27
N LEU A 138 -0.64 -23.84 -9.45
CA LEU A 138 -0.53 -25.28 -9.59
C LEU A 138 -0.34 -25.59 -11.08
N SER A 139 0.69 -26.34 -11.44
CA SER A 139 0.85 -26.82 -12.81
C SER A 139 0.94 -28.35 -12.85
N VAL A 140 0.13 -28.97 -13.71
CA VAL A 140 0.01 -30.41 -13.92
C VAL A 140 0.16 -30.76 -15.41
N GLY A 141 0.44 -32.03 -15.71
CA GLY A 141 0.30 -32.52 -17.07
C GLY A 141 -1.18 -32.56 -17.48
N CYS A 142 -1.50 -32.19 -18.73
CA CYS A 142 -2.87 -32.19 -19.24
C CYS A 142 -3.45 -33.59 -19.52
N SER A 143 -2.61 -34.62 -19.47
CA SER A 143 -3.02 -36.00 -19.70
C SER A 143 -3.24 -36.74 -18.39
N SER A 144 -4.39 -37.39 -18.25
CA SER A 144 -4.61 -38.39 -17.20
C SER A 144 -3.78 -39.65 -17.46
N PRO A 145 -3.18 -40.29 -16.45
CA PRO A 145 -3.16 -39.92 -15.03
C PRO A 145 -2.09 -38.87 -14.69
N ILE A 146 -2.40 -37.97 -13.75
CA ILE A 146 -1.47 -36.96 -13.24
C ILE A 146 -0.41 -37.65 -12.38
N LYS A 147 0.82 -37.78 -12.92
CA LYS A 147 1.95 -38.39 -12.20
C LYS A 147 2.69 -37.40 -11.30
N GLU A 148 2.65 -36.11 -11.64
CA GLU A 148 3.38 -35.06 -10.94
C GLU A 148 2.57 -33.75 -10.97
N ALA A 149 2.46 -33.10 -9.81
CA ALA A 149 1.90 -31.77 -9.67
C ALA A 149 2.97 -30.84 -9.07
N LEU A 150 3.18 -29.68 -9.70
CA LEU A 150 4.12 -28.67 -9.27
C LEU A 150 3.35 -27.48 -8.69
N VAL A 151 3.69 -27.08 -7.47
CA VAL A 151 3.18 -25.86 -6.84
C VAL A 151 4.25 -24.78 -6.98
N HIS A 152 3.92 -23.73 -7.72
CA HIS A 152 4.75 -22.55 -7.89
C HIS A 152 4.32 -21.51 -6.86
N VAL A 153 5.24 -21.19 -5.95
CA VAL A 153 5.03 -20.19 -4.89
C VAL A 153 5.69 -18.89 -5.34
N PRO A 154 4.97 -17.76 -5.38
CA PRO A 154 5.53 -16.47 -5.74
C PRO A 154 6.58 -16.02 -4.73
N ALA A 155 7.49 -15.14 -5.16
CA ALA A 155 8.41 -14.50 -4.25
C ALA A 155 7.63 -13.64 -3.24
N THR A 156 8.07 -13.69 -1.98
CA THR A 156 7.65 -12.76 -0.94
C THR A 156 8.81 -11.83 -0.61
N ALA A 157 8.60 -10.83 0.26
CA ALA A 157 9.67 -9.93 0.71
C ALA A 157 10.85 -10.66 1.38
N SER A 158 10.65 -11.89 1.87
CA SER A 158 11.64 -12.68 2.61
C SER A 158 12.08 -13.97 1.93
N LEU A 159 11.43 -14.39 0.84
CA LEU A 159 11.72 -15.68 0.19
C LEU A 159 11.59 -15.55 -1.33
N PRO A 160 12.58 -16.01 -2.13
CA PRO A 160 12.47 -16.02 -3.58
C PRO A 160 11.39 -17.02 -4.05
N THR A 161 10.96 -16.90 -5.30
CA THR A 161 10.05 -17.87 -5.92
C THR A 161 10.64 -19.27 -5.83
N TYR A 162 9.83 -20.27 -5.50
CA TYR A 162 10.25 -21.67 -5.49
C TYR A 162 9.14 -22.60 -5.97
N VAL A 163 9.55 -23.79 -6.40
CA VAL A 163 8.64 -24.81 -6.89
C VAL A 163 8.70 -26.02 -5.96
N THR A 164 7.55 -26.43 -5.45
CA THR A 164 7.41 -27.62 -4.60
C THR A 164 6.69 -28.71 -5.37
N LYS A 165 7.23 -29.93 -5.36
CA LYS A 165 6.54 -31.11 -5.87
C LYS A 165 5.54 -31.59 -4.82
N LEU A 166 4.27 -31.74 -5.20
CA LEU A 166 3.30 -32.42 -4.34
C LEU A 166 3.60 -33.93 -4.34
N PRO A 167 3.74 -34.57 -3.17
CA PRO A 167 4.00 -36.00 -3.09
C PRO A 167 2.84 -36.79 -3.72
N ALA A 168 3.17 -37.85 -4.47
CA ALA A 168 2.26 -38.67 -5.27
C ALA A 168 1.20 -39.46 -4.45
N ASN A 169 1.12 -39.25 -3.13
CA ASN A 169 0.30 -40.06 -2.24
C ASN A 169 -1.18 -39.65 -2.19
N ASN A 170 -1.60 -38.59 -2.91
CA ASN A 170 -2.97 -38.40 -3.41
C ASN A 170 -3.11 -37.08 -4.17
N PRO A 171 -3.18 -37.12 -5.51
CA PRO A 171 -4.17 -36.31 -6.20
C PRO A 171 -5.05 -37.22 -7.05
N SER A 172 -5.75 -38.16 -6.41
CA SER A 172 -6.92 -38.80 -7.01
C SER A 172 -8.09 -37.82 -6.95
N GLY A 173 -8.02 -36.80 -7.81
CA GLY A 173 -9.07 -35.81 -8.00
C GLY A 173 -9.36 -35.67 -9.49
N ILE A 174 -10.64 -35.75 -9.85
CA ILE A 174 -11.11 -35.39 -11.18
C ILE A 174 -10.91 -33.88 -11.31
N THR A 175 -10.14 -33.41 -12.30
CA THR A 175 -10.20 -32.01 -12.70
C THR A 175 -11.52 -31.79 -13.41
N GLU A 176 -12.58 -31.47 -12.67
CA GLU A 176 -13.78 -30.90 -13.27
C GLU A 176 -13.45 -29.44 -13.65
N GLY A 177 -13.31 -29.19 -14.95
CA GLY A 177 -13.14 -27.85 -15.50
C GLY A 177 -12.01 -27.74 -16.52
N GLU A 178 -12.11 -28.45 -17.64
CA GLU A 178 -11.49 -27.96 -18.89
C GLU A 178 -12.16 -26.62 -19.24
N ILE A 179 -11.48 -25.50 -19.02
CA ILE A 179 -11.80 -24.27 -19.72
C ILE A 179 -10.70 -24.08 -20.76
N TYR A 180 -10.99 -24.51 -21.99
CA TYR A 180 -10.25 -24.08 -23.17
C TYR A 180 -10.56 -22.60 -23.40
N THR A 181 -9.62 -21.71 -23.12
CA THR A 181 -9.60 -20.41 -23.78
C THR A 181 -8.69 -20.54 -24.99
N ALA A 182 -9.30 -20.51 -26.17
CA ALA A 182 -8.65 -20.44 -27.48
C ALA A 182 -7.86 -19.13 -27.67
#